data_AF-A0AA43CW30-F1
#
_entry.id   AF-A0AA43CW30-F1
#
_cell.length_a   1.000
_cell.length_b   1.000
_cell.length_c   1.000
_cell.angle_alpha   90.00
_cell.angle_beta   90.00
_cell.angle_gamma   90.00
#
_symmetry.space_group_name_H-M   'P 1'
#
loop_
_entity.id
_entity.type
_entity.pdbx_description
1 polymer ?
#
loop_
_entity_poly.entity_id
_entity_poly.type
_entity_poly.pdbx_seq_one_letter_code
_entity_poly.pdbx_strand_id
1 'polypeptide(L)'
;ALFLIVLFSLVETALAEWKIPPGLQERASALNDQQLEFITSGAVFEYMPERQFEHELATRDAAGLQSMVDDVMSLARQMGYDPKRDMGASPLNLKSQYFNRGTLPTPVPLRDLKREPGPFSVHRYLFPTSGVPTFGGARVAVWPEDLTTGKVDVAIIGVPSNNSSGRRDAGMAPNEMRALNTLTTPDVKSLLKPFDVLSIVDYGNFTIDNMSIERTVDHVTAMVAETSATGAIPMLVGGDTSVLYPGVKGVAQQRGNSTFGLLHFSAHPDADRSGDHTISDTQAIFRLLEEGIVKGSETVEVGLRGPAVDVETLRWLRGKEVRYHTMAEIERRGFGRVAKRVFREIEKGPGAFFVSVDVSVIDPSELVAAGRLEPRGLRVAEVAQAIRQVCAEKTVVGFAVTDLAPMLDLSRLSVANANALLNACLAGMAVRKAGFDPDYVNPLALDHGQ
;
A
#
# COMPACT_ATOMS: atom_id res chain seq x y z
N ALA A 1 -15.83 -12.54 44.13
CA ALA A 1 -15.99 -11.08 44.15
C ALA A 1 -14.69 -10.49 43.62
N LEU A 2 -14.54 -9.92 42.43
CA LEU A 2 -15.43 -9.20 41.52
C LEU A 2 -15.26 -9.79 40.11
N PHE A 3 -16.36 -10.23 39.50
CA PHE A 3 -16.48 -10.49 38.07
C PHE A 3 -17.87 -9.96 37.73
N LEU A 4 -17.95 -8.70 37.32
CA LEU A 4 -19.06 -8.06 36.61
C LEU A 4 -18.74 -6.55 36.56
N ILE A 5 -18.66 -6.03 35.34
CA ILE A 5 -18.71 -4.64 34.85
C ILE A 5 -17.68 -4.53 33.72
N VAL A 6 -18.02 -5.17 32.59
CA VAL A 6 -17.59 -4.76 31.25
C VAL A 6 -18.86 -4.88 30.42
N LEU A 7 -19.72 -3.88 30.54
CA LEU A 7 -20.95 -3.72 29.78
C LEU A 7 -20.83 -2.37 29.09
N PHE A 8 -20.86 -2.40 27.76
CA PHE A 8 -20.95 -1.27 26.84
C PHE A 8 -19.78 -0.27 26.84
N SER A 9 -18.71 -0.64 26.14
CA SER A 9 -18.00 0.34 25.31
C SER A 9 -18.61 0.23 23.92
N LEU A 10 -19.75 0.90 23.71
CA LEU A 10 -20.21 1.21 22.37
C LEU A 10 -19.14 2.06 21.70
N VAL A 11 -18.89 1.71 20.44
CA VAL A 11 -18.06 2.46 19.52
C VAL A 11 -18.56 3.90 19.50
N GLU A 12 -17.78 4.86 20.01
CA GLU A 12 -17.97 6.29 19.74
C GLU A 12 -17.54 6.56 18.29
N THR A 13 -18.29 6.02 17.33
CA THR A 13 -18.33 6.56 15.98
C THR A 13 -19.13 7.84 16.09
N ALA A 14 -18.44 8.97 15.93
CA ALA A 14 -19.04 10.30 15.93
C ALA A 14 -19.92 10.52 14.69
N LEU A 15 -20.98 9.73 14.55
CA LEU A 15 -22.20 10.20 13.90
C LEU A 15 -22.80 11.19 14.88
N ALA A 16 -22.90 12.45 14.47
CA ALA A 16 -23.57 13.46 15.28
C ALA A 16 -24.96 12.93 15.70
N GLU A 17 -25.35 13.12 16.96
CA GLU A 17 -26.67 12.74 17.46
C GLU A 17 -27.74 13.12 16.43
N TRP A 18 -28.42 12.11 15.89
CA TRP A 18 -29.46 12.32 14.92
C TRP A 18 -30.69 12.88 15.61
N LYS A 19 -31.15 14.02 15.10
CA LYS A 19 -32.32 14.70 15.63
C LYS A 19 -33.54 14.26 14.85
N ILE A 20 -34.48 13.63 15.56
CA ILE A 20 -35.78 13.25 15.00
C ILE A 20 -36.43 14.51 14.40
N PRO A 21 -36.82 14.49 13.10
CA PRO A 21 -37.48 15.61 12.45
C PRO A 21 -38.71 16.07 13.25
N PRO A 22 -38.98 17.38 13.38
CA PRO A 22 -40.09 17.89 14.20
C PRO A 22 -41.45 17.25 13.89
N GLY A 23 -41.71 16.94 12.62
CA GLY A 23 -42.96 16.29 12.18
C GLY A 23 -43.09 14.80 12.53
N LEU A 24 -42.04 14.17 13.06
CA LEU A 24 -41.99 12.74 13.40
C LEU A 24 -41.86 12.48 14.90
N GLN A 25 -41.76 13.52 15.74
CA GLN A 25 -41.61 13.36 17.20
C GLN A 25 -42.78 12.61 17.85
N GLU A 26 -44.01 12.91 17.41
CA GLU A 26 -45.21 12.22 17.91
C GLU A 26 -45.17 10.72 17.54
N ARG A 27 -44.71 10.38 16.34
CA ARG A 27 -44.55 8.98 15.91
C ARG A 27 -43.47 8.26 16.71
N ALA A 28 -42.35 8.94 16.96
CA ALA A 28 -41.24 8.40 17.74
C ALA A 28 -41.62 8.17 19.22
N SER A 29 -42.64 8.85 19.75
CA SER A 29 -43.12 8.61 21.12
C SER A 29 -43.68 7.21 21.37
N ALA A 30 -43.95 6.44 20.30
CA ALA A 30 -44.31 5.04 20.39
C ALA A 30 -43.12 4.14 20.79
N LEU A 31 -41.87 4.61 20.67
CA LEU A 31 -40.68 3.83 20.99
C LEU A 31 -40.35 3.93 22.48
N ASN A 32 -39.77 2.86 23.04
CA ASN A 32 -39.25 2.89 24.41
C ASN A 32 -37.89 3.61 24.47
N ASP A 33 -37.39 3.85 25.68
CA ASP A 33 -36.15 4.62 25.91
C ASP A 33 -34.93 4.01 25.19
N GLN A 34 -34.80 2.68 25.14
CA GLN A 34 -33.68 2.00 24.47
C GLN A 34 -33.76 2.13 22.94
N GLN A 35 -34.97 2.02 22.39
CA GLN A 35 -35.23 2.21 20.97
C GLN A 35 -34.98 3.66 20.56
N LEU A 36 -35.42 4.62 21.39
CA LEU A 36 -35.15 6.04 21.19
C LEU A 36 -33.66 6.34 21.19
N GLU A 37 -32.93 5.86 22.20
CA GLU A 37 -31.48 6.01 22.30
C GLU A 37 -30.76 5.45 21.06
N PHE A 38 -31.13 4.24 20.63
CA PHE A 38 -30.55 3.60 19.45
C PHE A 38 -30.75 4.44 18.18
N ILE A 39 -31.95 4.99 17.94
CA ILE A 39 -32.21 5.78 16.74
C ILE A 39 -31.57 7.18 16.83
N THR A 40 -31.55 7.81 18.00
CA THR A 40 -30.96 9.15 18.18
C THR A 40 -29.44 9.12 18.19
N SER A 41 -28.83 7.99 18.53
CA SER A 41 -27.39 7.78 18.34
C SER A 41 -26.98 7.75 16.87
N GLY A 42 -27.94 7.54 15.95
CA GLY A 42 -27.68 7.34 14.53
C GLY A 42 -27.24 5.93 14.15
N ALA A 43 -27.09 5.00 15.11
CA ALA A 43 -26.68 3.62 14.86
C ALA A 43 -27.63 2.86 13.90
N VAL A 44 -28.92 3.23 13.88
CA VAL A 44 -29.90 2.68 12.93
C VAL A 44 -29.49 2.88 11.45
N PHE A 45 -28.68 3.92 11.16
CA PHE A 45 -28.29 4.26 9.79
C PHE A 45 -27.19 3.38 9.19
N GLU A 46 -26.57 2.52 10.00
CA GLU A 46 -25.70 1.45 9.49
C GLU A 46 -26.50 0.38 8.73
N TYR A 47 -27.78 0.19 9.09
CA TYR A 47 -28.64 -0.88 8.55
C TYR A 47 -29.64 -0.37 7.52
N MET A 48 -29.93 0.93 7.52
CA MET A 48 -30.98 1.54 6.73
C MET A 48 -30.64 3.01 6.43
N PRO A 49 -30.71 3.48 5.16
CA PRO A 49 -30.50 4.89 4.85
C PRO A 49 -31.46 5.81 5.63
N GLU A 50 -30.98 6.99 6.05
CA GLU A 50 -31.77 7.96 6.82
C GLU A 50 -33.15 8.24 6.22
N ARG A 51 -33.23 8.48 4.91
CA ARG A 51 -34.51 8.71 4.21
C ARG A 51 -35.46 7.52 4.27
N GLN A 52 -34.93 6.30 4.23
CA GLN A 52 -35.75 5.10 4.36
C GLN A 52 -36.28 5.00 5.80
N PHE A 53 -35.43 5.27 6.79
CA PHE A 53 -35.85 5.25 8.19
C PHE A 53 -36.89 6.33 8.50
N GLU A 54 -36.72 7.54 7.99
CA GLU A 54 -37.74 8.62 8.09
C GLU A 54 -39.08 8.19 7.47
N HIS A 55 -39.04 7.48 6.33
CA HIS A 55 -40.24 6.95 5.70
C HIS A 55 -40.93 5.88 6.56
N GLU A 56 -40.17 4.96 7.13
CA GLU A 56 -40.69 3.93 8.04
C GLU A 56 -41.30 4.59 9.30
N LEU A 57 -40.61 5.57 9.89
CA LEU A 57 -41.09 6.34 11.04
C LEU A 57 -42.38 7.12 10.73
N ALA A 58 -42.54 7.60 9.48
CA ALA A 58 -43.72 8.35 9.05
C ALA A 58 -44.93 7.48 8.74
N THR A 59 -44.72 6.27 8.20
CA THR A 59 -45.77 5.48 7.55
C THR A 59 -46.14 4.19 8.29
N ARG A 60 -45.23 3.62 9.08
CA ARG A 60 -45.46 2.39 9.81
C ARG A 60 -46.35 2.64 11.03
N ASP A 61 -47.17 1.65 11.38
CA ASP A 61 -47.93 1.70 12.64
C ASP A 61 -47.01 1.51 13.86
N ALA A 62 -47.50 1.85 15.05
CA ALA A 62 -46.70 1.86 16.27
C ALA A 62 -46.09 0.48 16.61
N ALA A 63 -46.88 -0.59 16.48
CA ALA A 63 -46.43 -1.94 16.81
C ALA A 63 -45.39 -2.44 15.81
N GLY A 64 -45.61 -2.19 14.51
CA GLY A 64 -44.67 -2.51 13.46
C GLY A 64 -43.37 -1.73 13.59
N LEU A 65 -43.43 -0.45 13.99
CA LEU A 65 -42.26 0.40 14.18
C LEU A 65 -41.40 -0.12 15.33
N GLN A 66 -42.00 -0.43 16.48
CA GLN A 66 -41.30 -1.06 17.61
C GLN A 66 -40.62 -2.37 17.18
N SER A 67 -41.37 -3.27 16.51
CA SER A 67 -40.82 -4.55 16.04
C SER A 67 -39.66 -4.37 15.07
N MET A 68 -39.76 -3.43 14.12
CA MET A 68 -38.70 -3.15 13.17
C MET A 68 -37.45 -2.63 13.89
N VAL A 69 -37.58 -1.69 14.83
CA VAL A 69 -36.44 -1.18 15.60
C VAL A 69 -35.82 -2.29 16.44
N ASP A 70 -36.63 -3.15 17.08
CA ASP A 70 -36.14 -4.31 17.83
C ASP A 70 -35.36 -5.30 16.96
N ASP A 71 -35.86 -5.57 15.76
CA ASP A 71 -35.20 -6.43 14.78
C ASP A 71 -33.86 -5.84 14.33
N VAL A 72 -33.81 -4.53 14.04
CA VAL A 72 -32.56 -3.84 13.67
C VAL A 72 -31.57 -3.81 14.84
N MET A 73 -32.02 -3.53 16.06
CA MET A 73 -31.19 -3.64 17.26
C MET A 73 -30.68 -5.06 17.47
N SER A 74 -31.48 -6.08 17.13
CA SER A 74 -31.07 -7.48 17.17
C SER A 74 -29.99 -7.78 16.13
N LEU A 75 -30.12 -7.27 14.91
CA LEU A 75 -29.09 -7.36 13.88
C LEU A 75 -27.80 -6.69 14.34
N ALA A 76 -27.88 -5.50 14.95
CA ALA A 76 -26.71 -4.79 15.48
C ALA A 76 -25.97 -5.60 16.55
N ARG A 77 -26.71 -6.22 17.48
CA ARG A 77 -26.11 -7.13 18.48
C ARG A 77 -25.47 -8.36 17.84
N GLN A 78 -26.07 -8.88 16.77
CA GLN A 78 -25.54 -10.05 16.06
C GLN A 78 -24.31 -9.72 15.22
N MET A 79 -24.19 -8.51 14.70
CA MET A 79 -23.04 -8.06 13.92
C MET A 79 -21.76 -7.93 14.77
N GLY A 80 -21.91 -7.51 16.02
CA GLY A 80 -20.78 -7.40 16.95
C GLY A 80 -20.16 -8.74 17.34
N TYR A 81 -18.88 -8.70 17.73
CA TYR A 81 -18.16 -9.85 18.28
C TYR A 81 -18.80 -10.35 19.59
N ASP A 82 -19.10 -11.64 19.66
CA ASP A 82 -19.56 -12.31 20.89
C ASP A 82 -18.60 -13.45 21.25
N PRO A 83 -17.84 -13.40 22.36
CA PRO A 83 -16.89 -14.45 22.74
C PRO A 83 -17.54 -15.81 23.05
N LYS A 84 -18.86 -15.89 23.21
CA LYS A 84 -19.59 -17.16 23.36
C LYS A 84 -19.90 -17.82 22.01
N ARG A 85 -19.98 -17.03 20.94
CA ARG A 85 -20.35 -17.45 19.59
C ARG A 85 -19.14 -17.51 18.66
N ASP A 86 -18.29 -16.49 18.73
CA ASP A 86 -17.23 -16.20 17.78
C ASP A 86 -15.86 -16.49 18.39
N MET A 87 -15.00 -17.13 17.60
CA MET A 87 -13.59 -17.28 17.93
C MET A 87 -12.86 -15.99 17.56
N GLY A 88 -12.49 -15.16 18.54
CA GLY A 88 -11.85 -13.85 18.29
C GLY A 88 -10.49 -13.94 17.58
N ALA A 89 -9.77 -15.05 17.73
CA ALA A 89 -8.61 -15.38 16.92
C ALA A 89 -8.40 -16.89 16.95
N SER A 90 -8.00 -17.48 15.82
CA SER A 90 -7.52 -18.87 15.81
C SER A 90 -6.16 -18.92 16.49
N PRO A 91 -6.02 -19.60 17.65
CA PRO A 91 -4.77 -19.60 18.38
C PRO A 91 -3.69 -20.35 17.60
N LEU A 92 -2.54 -19.70 17.42
CA LEU A 92 -1.38 -20.37 16.84
C LEU A 92 -0.87 -21.46 17.80
N ASN A 93 -0.35 -22.56 17.25
CA ASN A 93 0.33 -23.58 18.04
C ASN A 93 1.73 -23.09 18.47
N LEU A 94 1.78 -22.30 19.55
CA LEU A 94 3.00 -21.73 20.12
C LEU A 94 3.99 -22.77 20.66
N LYS A 95 3.59 -24.03 20.78
CA LYS A 95 4.45 -25.15 21.20
C LYS A 95 5.06 -25.90 20.01
N SER A 96 4.71 -25.54 18.78
CA SER A 96 5.27 -26.18 17.59
C SER A 96 6.76 -25.89 17.47
N GLN A 97 7.58 -26.94 17.42
CA GLN A 97 9.01 -26.82 17.08
C GLN A 97 9.25 -26.28 15.66
N TYR A 98 8.21 -26.25 14.82
CA TYR A 98 8.26 -25.74 13.44
C TYR A 98 7.66 -24.34 13.29
N PHE A 99 7.37 -23.63 14.37
CA PHE A 99 6.66 -22.34 14.35
C PHE A 99 7.30 -21.32 13.38
N ASN A 100 8.64 -21.27 13.29
CA ASN A 100 9.36 -20.36 12.39
C ASN A 100 10.04 -21.08 11.22
N ARG A 101 9.70 -22.34 10.92
CA ARG A 101 10.42 -23.16 9.92
C ARG A 101 10.54 -22.47 8.56
N GLY A 102 9.50 -21.77 8.11
CA GLY A 102 9.48 -21.12 6.79
C GLY A 102 10.36 -19.87 6.69
N THR A 103 10.55 -19.15 7.81
CA THR A 103 11.19 -17.83 7.83
C THR A 103 12.67 -17.86 8.20
N LEU A 104 13.22 -19.04 8.49
CA LEU A 104 14.63 -19.21 8.87
C LEU A 104 15.52 -19.25 7.63
N PRO A 105 16.46 -18.29 7.45
CA PRO A 105 17.46 -18.37 6.41
C PRO A 105 18.38 -19.57 6.61
N THR A 106 18.92 -20.13 5.52
CA THR A 106 19.89 -21.22 5.61
C THR A 106 21.15 -20.78 6.37
N PRO A 107 21.50 -21.43 7.49
CA PRO A 107 22.71 -21.12 8.25
C PRO A 107 23.97 -21.27 7.40
N VAL A 108 24.99 -20.45 7.67
CA VAL A 108 26.26 -20.45 6.92
C VAL A 108 26.87 -21.85 6.76
N PRO A 109 26.92 -22.74 7.78
CA PRO A 109 27.48 -24.09 7.63
C PRO A 109 26.70 -25.03 6.69
N LEU A 110 25.44 -24.71 6.37
CA LEU A 110 24.55 -25.51 5.49
C LEU A 110 24.43 -24.93 4.08
N ARG A 111 25.20 -23.89 3.74
CA ARG A 111 25.26 -23.33 2.38
C ARG A 111 26.19 -24.22 1.54
N ASP A 112 25.64 -25.33 1.03
CA ASP A 112 26.37 -26.45 0.39
C ASP A 112 27.35 -26.07 -0.74
N LEU A 113 27.13 -24.93 -1.40
CA LEU A 113 28.03 -24.35 -2.40
C LEU A 113 28.56 -23.03 -1.87
N LYS A 114 29.62 -23.07 -1.04
CA LYS A 114 30.32 -21.86 -0.62
C LYS A 114 30.93 -21.20 -1.86
N ARG A 115 30.28 -20.13 -2.34
CA ARG A 115 30.84 -19.19 -3.30
C ARG A 115 31.39 -17.97 -2.59
N GLU A 116 32.30 -17.26 -3.25
CA GLU A 116 32.68 -15.93 -2.77
C GLU A 116 31.45 -15.01 -2.71
N PRO A 117 31.32 -14.19 -1.66
CA PRO A 117 30.25 -13.20 -1.57
C PRO A 117 30.26 -12.25 -2.76
N GLY A 118 29.08 -11.90 -3.24
CA GLY A 118 28.87 -10.95 -4.33
C GLY A 118 27.78 -11.38 -5.30
N PRO A 119 27.23 -10.44 -6.10
CA PRO A 119 26.22 -10.75 -7.09
C PRO A 119 26.77 -11.64 -8.20
N PHE A 120 26.00 -12.63 -8.62
CA PHE A 120 26.37 -13.58 -9.67
C PHE A 120 25.30 -13.66 -10.75
N SER A 121 25.69 -14.02 -11.96
CA SER A 121 24.76 -14.22 -13.06
C SER A 121 24.19 -15.64 -13.02
N VAL A 122 22.87 -15.76 -13.18
CA VAL A 122 22.19 -17.03 -13.46
C VAL A 122 21.95 -17.23 -14.97
N HIS A 123 22.40 -16.28 -15.79
CA HIS A 123 22.21 -16.29 -17.23
C HIS A 123 23.35 -17.00 -17.93
N ARG A 124 23.02 -17.89 -18.88
CA ARG A 124 23.99 -18.56 -19.76
C ARG A 124 24.54 -17.62 -20.85
N TYR A 125 23.71 -16.71 -21.34
CA TYR A 125 24.04 -15.83 -22.45
C TYR A 125 24.33 -14.41 -21.97
N LEU A 126 25.20 -13.70 -22.68
CA LEU A 126 25.57 -12.31 -22.38
C LEU A 126 24.38 -11.34 -22.48
N PHE A 127 23.47 -11.60 -23.42
CA PHE A 127 22.24 -10.85 -23.62
C PHE A 127 21.05 -11.80 -23.44
N PRO A 128 20.60 -12.02 -22.19
CA PRO A 128 19.57 -13.02 -21.91
C PRO A 128 18.22 -12.55 -22.45
N THR A 129 17.84 -13.05 -23.63
CA THR A 129 16.46 -13.01 -24.15
C THR A 129 15.66 -14.26 -23.76
N SER A 130 16.33 -15.23 -23.14
CA SER A 130 15.78 -16.46 -22.57
C SER A 130 16.67 -16.94 -21.42
N GLY A 131 16.13 -17.73 -20.48
CA GLY A 131 16.88 -18.23 -19.32
C GLY A 131 16.08 -18.16 -18.03
N VAL A 132 16.79 -18.17 -16.89
CA VAL A 132 16.18 -17.96 -15.57
C VAL A 132 15.74 -16.51 -15.47
N PRO A 133 14.43 -16.20 -15.36
CA PRO A 133 13.97 -14.82 -15.35
C PRO A 133 14.36 -14.13 -14.04
N THR A 134 15.01 -12.97 -14.15
CA THR A 134 15.30 -12.04 -13.05
C THR A 134 14.79 -10.66 -13.40
N PHE A 135 14.61 -9.77 -12.41
CA PHE A 135 14.12 -8.41 -12.66
C PHE A 135 15.06 -7.65 -13.60
N GLY A 136 14.58 -7.34 -14.82
CA GLY A 136 15.38 -6.66 -15.85
C GLY A 136 16.58 -7.47 -16.36
N GLY A 137 16.65 -8.78 -16.08
CA GLY A 137 17.84 -9.58 -16.36
C GLY A 137 19.01 -9.31 -15.40
N ALA A 138 18.76 -8.68 -14.24
CA ALA A 138 19.78 -8.39 -13.23
C ALA A 138 20.52 -9.65 -12.76
N ARG A 139 21.74 -9.44 -12.23
CA ARG A 139 22.45 -10.46 -11.44
C ARG A 139 21.67 -10.75 -10.16
N VAL A 140 21.90 -11.93 -9.60
CA VAL A 140 21.25 -12.38 -8.38
C VAL A 140 22.18 -12.15 -7.18
N ALA A 141 21.61 -11.70 -6.09
CA ALA A 141 22.19 -11.80 -4.74
C ALA A 141 21.28 -12.70 -3.90
N VAL A 142 21.85 -13.41 -2.92
CA VAL A 142 21.08 -14.34 -2.07
C VAL A 142 21.25 -14.02 -0.59
N TRP A 143 22.43 -13.51 -0.20
CA TRP A 143 22.77 -13.21 1.18
C TRP A 143 23.14 -11.72 1.36
N PRO A 144 23.03 -11.17 2.59
CA PRO A 144 23.43 -9.79 2.87
C PRO A 144 24.90 -9.51 2.55
N GLU A 145 25.75 -10.52 2.71
CA GLU A 145 27.18 -10.44 2.36
C GLU A 145 27.40 -10.18 0.86
N ASP A 146 26.46 -10.58 -0.01
CA ASP A 146 26.52 -10.30 -1.44
C ASP A 146 26.25 -8.84 -1.75
N LEU A 147 25.29 -8.24 -1.04
CA LEU A 147 24.92 -6.84 -1.20
C LEU A 147 26.08 -5.93 -0.80
N THR A 148 26.66 -6.20 0.37
CA THR A 148 27.80 -5.45 0.91
C THR A 148 29.06 -5.61 0.04
N THR A 149 29.43 -6.85 -0.31
CA THR A 149 30.63 -7.11 -1.15
C THR A 149 30.47 -6.56 -2.56
N GLY A 150 29.27 -6.69 -3.13
CA GLY A 150 28.93 -6.15 -4.45
C GLY A 150 28.74 -4.64 -4.49
N LYS A 151 28.78 -3.95 -3.33
CA LYS A 151 28.43 -2.52 -3.20
C LYS A 151 27.14 -2.20 -3.93
N VAL A 152 26.13 -3.03 -3.69
CA VAL A 152 24.84 -2.97 -4.37
C VAL A 152 24.11 -1.68 -3.99
N ASP A 153 23.70 -0.91 -4.99
CA ASP A 153 22.88 0.29 -4.78
C ASP A 153 21.42 -0.09 -4.55
N VAL A 154 20.92 -1.08 -5.30
CA VAL A 154 19.50 -1.46 -5.32
C VAL A 154 19.32 -2.96 -5.28
N ALA A 155 18.50 -3.43 -4.33
CA ALA A 155 18.02 -4.80 -4.24
C ALA A 155 16.52 -4.85 -4.59
N ILE A 156 16.18 -5.42 -5.74
CA ILE A 156 14.78 -5.63 -6.14
C ILE A 156 14.31 -6.95 -5.54
N ILE A 157 13.22 -6.90 -4.77
CA ILE A 157 12.73 -7.99 -3.93
C ILE A 157 11.27 -8.25 -4.26
N GLY A 158 10.92 -9.50 -4.53
CA GLY A 158 9.51 -9.89 -4.60
C GLY A 158 8.92 -10.18 -3.23
N VAL A 159 7.69 -9.72 -2.99
CA VAL A 159 6.90 -10.11 -1.81
C VAL A 159 5.59 -10.71 -2.32
N PRO A 160 5.49 -12.04 -2.49
CA PRO A 160 4.37 -12.68 -3.18
C PRO A 160 3.10 -12.80 -2.32
N SER A 161 2.75 -11.77 -1.54
CA SER A 161 1.57 -11.75 -0.67
C SER A 161 0.28 -11.45 -1.44
N ASN A 162 -0.80 -12.13 -1.09
CA ASN A 162 -2.16 -11.79 -1.55
C ASN A 162 -3.18 -12.14 -0.46
N ASN A 163 -2.78 -11.93 0.79
CA ASN A 163 -3.53 -12.37 1.95
C ASN A 163 -4.61 -11.38 2.40
N SER A 164 -4.76 -10.24 1.72
CA SER A 164 -5.69 -9.17 2.12
C SER A 164 -7.00 -9.09 1.31
N SER A 165 -7.69 -7.94 1.32
CA SER A 165 -9.09 -7.80 0.90
C SER A 165 -9.30 -7.70 -0.62
N GLY A 166 -8.29 -7.25 -1.37
CA GLY A 166 -8.32 -7.17 -2.84
C GLY A 166 -8.36 -8.51 -3.57
N ARG A 167 -8.35 -8.48 -4.92
CA ARG A 167 -8.33 -9.72 -5.71
C ARG A 167 -7.11 -10.56 -5.38
N ARG A 168 -7.36 -11.85 -5.08
CA ARG A 168 -6.37 -12.86 -4.70
C ARG A 168 -5.48 -13.25 -5.89
N ASP A 169 -4.57 -12.37 -6.26
CA ASP A 169 -3.62 -12.59 -7.36
C ASP A 169 -2.36 -11.72 -7.27
N ALA A 170 -2.33 -10.72 -6.38
CA ALA A 170 -1.20 -9.79 -6.27
C ALA A 170 0.16 -10.45 -5.91
N GLY A 171 0.11 -11.67 -5.38
CA GLY A 171 1.29 -12.50 -5.12
C GLY A 171 1.96 -13.04 -6.39
N MET A 172 1.30 -12.98 -7.54
CA MET A 172 1.86 -13.39 -8.84
C MET A 172 2.69 -12.28 -9.51
N ALA A 173 2.50 -11.02 -9.12
CA ALA A 173 3.21 -9.87 -9.66
C ALA A 173 4.75 -10.01 -9.69
N PRO A 174 5.43 -10.50 -8.64
CA PRO A 174 6.89 -10.64 -8.68
C PRO A 174 7.38 -11.56 -9.79
N ASN A 175 6.62 -12.61 -10.11
CA ASN A 175 7.02 -13.57 -11.14
C ASN A 175 6.72 -13.03 -12.54
N GLU A 176 5.55 -12.42 -12.74
CA GLU A 176 5.15 -11.87 -14.04
C GLU A 176 6.01 -10.66 -14.43
N MET A 177 6.33 -9.78 -13.49
CA MET A 177 7.22 -8.64 -13.73
C MET A 177 8.65 -9.08 -14.09
N ARG A 178 9.18 -10.14 -13.45
CA ARG A 178 10.45 -10.79 -13.88
C ARG A 178 10.34 -11.37 -15.28
N ALA A 179 9.27 -12.11 -15.55
CA ALA A 179 9.09 -12.85 -16.79
C ALA A 179 8.97 -11.92 -18.02
N LEU A 180 8.31 -10.76 -17.87
CA LEU A 180 8.15 -9.83 -18.98
C LEU A 180 9.46 -9.11 -19.36
N ASN A 181 10.42 -9.01 -18.42
CA ASN A 181 11.76 -8.45 -18.64
C ASN A 181 11.77 -7.07 -19.35
N THR A 182 10.90 -6.15 -18.92
CA THR A 182 10.81 -4.77 -19.44
C THR A 182 11.27 -3.72 -18.42
N LEU A 183 11.99 -4.14 -17.38
CA LEU A 183 12.65 -3.26 -16.42
C LEU A 183 14.02 -2.81 -16.92
N THR A 184 14.60 -1.80 -16.26
CA THR A 184 15.97 -1.30 -16.49
C THR A 184 16.24 -0.80 -17.92
N THR A 185 15.19 -0.39 -18.61
CA THR A 185 15.29 0.15 -19.97
C THR A 185 15.91 1.55 -19.95
N PRO A 186 16.63 1.96 -21.02
CA PRO A 186 17.24 3.28 -21.10
C PRO A 186 16.21 4.40 -20.92
N ASP A 187 16.55 5.40 -20.10
CA ASP A 187 15.73 6.61 -19.96
C ASP A 187 15.95 7.52 -21.18
N VAL A 188 14.95 7.65 -22.06
CA VAL A 188 15.08 8.49 -23.26
C VAL A 188 15.40 9.94 -22.92
N LYS A 189 14.97 10.46 -21.76
CA LYS A 189 15.24 11.84 -21.37
C LYS A 189 16.73 12.07 -21.12
N SER A 190 17.35 11.28 -20.23
CA SER A 190 18.77 11.46 -19.87
C SER A 190 19.73 10.70 -20.79
N LEU A 191 19.21 9.73 -21.57
CA LEU A 191 19.95 8.69 -22.30
C LEU A 191 20.80 7.78 -21.39
N LEU A 192 20.59 7.82 -20.07
CA LEU A 192 21.24 6.90 -19.14
C LEU A 192 20.56 5.53 -19.15
N LYS A 193 21.37 4.49 -18.99
CA LYS A 193 20.89 3.14 -18.71
C LYS A 193 21.09 2.86 -17.22
N PRO A 194 20.03 2.49 -16.46
CA PRO A 194 20.16 2.26 -15.03
C PRO A 194 21.28 1.29 -14.65
N PHE A 195 21.45 0.17 -15.38
CA PHE A 195 22.53 -0.80 -15.10
C PHE A 195 23.96 -0.29 -15.37
N ASP A 196 24.14 0.74 -16.19
CA ASP A 196 25.46 1.31 -16.45
C ASP A 196 25.90 2.24 -15.30
N VAL A 197 24.95 2.69 -14.47
CA VAL A 197 25.16 3.70 -13.41
C VAL A 197 24.96 3.10 -12.01
N LEU A 198 24.04 2.16 -11.86
CA LEU A 198 23.63 1.53 -10.61
C LEU A 198 24.00 0.04 -10.59
N SER A 199 24.53 -0.41 -9.46
CA SER A 199 24.64 -1.83 -9.12
C SER A 199 23.28 -2.32 -8.63
N ILE A 200 22.53 -2.97 -9.52
CA ILE A 200 21.16 -3.47 -9.29
C ILE A 200 21.19 -4.99 -9.28
N VAL A 201 20.53 -5.60 -8.30
CA VAL A 201 20.39 -7.06 -8.19
C VAL A 201 18.93 -7.47 -8.02
N ASP A 202 18.60 -8.67 -8.51
CA ASP A 202 17.43 -9.41 -8.07
C ASP A 202 17.79 -10.13 -6.76
N TYR A 203 17.12 -9.77 -5.67
CA TYR A 203 17.35 -10.35 -4.34
C TYR A 203 16.30 -11.41 -3.99
N GLY A 204 15.69 -12.02 -5.02
CA GLY A 204 14.74 -13.11 -4.87
C GLY A 204 13.41 -12.66 -4.30
N ASN A 205 12.68 -13.60 -3.72
CA ASN A 205 11.42 -13.33 -3.01
C ASN A 205 11.64 -13.52 -1.52
N PHE A 206 11.09 -12.61 -0.72
CA PHE A 206 10.94 -12.88 0.71
C PHE A 206 9.82 -13.88 0.92
N THR A 207 10.04 -14.81 1.86
CA THR A 207 9.02 -15.77 2.24
C THR A 207 7.84 -15.05 2.85
N ILE A 208 6.66 -15.63 2.68
CA ILE A 208 5.43 -15.19 3.34
C ILE A 208 4.79 -16.39 4.06
N ASP A 209 3.87 -16.09 4.97
CA ASP A 209 2.99 -17.08 5.56
C ASP A 209 1.61 -16.97 4.89
N ASN A 210 1.28 -17.96 4.04
CA ASN A 210 0.01 -18.00 3.28
C ASN A 210 -1.23 -18.16 4.17
N MET A 211 -1.07 -18.33 5.48
CA MET A 211 -2.18 -18.44 6.43
C MET A 211 -2.18 -17.32 7.48
N SER A 212 -1.19 -16.42 7.48
CA SER A 212 -1.11 -15.32 8.45
C SER A 212 -0.40 -14.11 7.86
N ILE A 213 -1.16 -13.03 7.69
CA ILE A 213 -0.64 -11.74 7.27
C ILE A 213 0.26 -11.13 8.35
N GLU A 214 -0.05 -11.37 9.63
CA GLU A 214 0.70 -10.87 10.78
C GLU A 214 2.13 -11.44 10.78
N ARG A 215 2.24 -12.76 10.59
CA ARG A 215 3.55 -13.44 10.52
C ARG A 215 4.33 -13.04 9.27
N THR A 216 3.61 -12.80 8.16
CA THR A 216 4.22 -12.25 6.93
C THR A 216 4.82 -10.87 7.18
N VAL A 217 4.06 -9.96 7.79
CA VAL A 217 4.48 -8.58 8.06
C VAL A 217 5.71 -8.51 8.95
N ASP A 218 5.75 -9.29 10.03
CA ASP A 218 6.91 -9.33 10.94
C ASP A 218 8.18 -9.80 10.21
N HIS A 219 8.08 -10.89 9.45
CA HIS A 219 9.22 -11.43 8.73
C HIS A 219 9.70 -10.50 7.61
N VAL A 220 8.78 -9.97 6.78
CA VAL A 220 9.12 -9.04 5.69
C VAL A 220 9.75 -7.78 6.26
N THR A 221 9.24 -7.25 7.37
CA THR A 221 9.83 -6.09 8.07
C THR A 221 11.29 -6.36 8.44
N ALA A 222 11.58 -7.52 9.05
CA ALA A 222 12.94 -7.89 9.44
C ALA A 222 13.88 -8.04 8.23
N MET A 223 13.42 -8.66 7.14
CA MET A 223 14.22 -8.83 5.92
C MET A 223 14.49 -7.50 5.19
N VAL A 224 13.52 -6.58 5.21
CA VAL A 224 13.71 -5.23 4.67
C VAL A 224 14.71 -4.44 5.52
N ALA A 225 14.65 -4.56 6.85
CA ALA A 225 15.63 -3.95 7.76
C ALA A 225 17.04 -4.50 7.52
N GLU A 226 17.18 -5.83 7.37
CA GLU A 226 18.46 -6.48 7.03
C GLU A 226 19.01 -5.96 5.69
N THR A 227 18.17 -5.88 4.66
CA THR A 227 18.56 -5.34 3.35
C THR A 227 19.04 -3.89 3.49
N SER A 228 18.29 -3.05 4.20
CA SER A 228 18.64 -1.64 4.41
C SER A 228 19.95 -1.49 5.19
N ALA A 229 20.23 -2.38 6.14
CA ALA A 229 21.47 -2.38 6.92
C ALA A 229 22.72 -2.63 6.07
N THR A 230 22.59 -3.29 4.90
CA THR A 230 23.70 -3.47 3.96
C THR A 230 24.08 -2.18 3.20
N GLY A 231 23.24 -1.15 3.25
CA GLY A 231 23.35 0.08 2.45
C GLY A 231 22.62 0.01 1.10
N ALA A 232 22.16 -1.17 0.67
CA ALA A 232 21.32 -1.31 -0.51
C ALA A 232 19.91 -0.76 -0.26
N ILE A 233 19.31 -0.16 -1.28
CA ILE A 233 17.93 0.34 -1.24
C ILE A 233 16.98 -0.82 -1.57
N PRO A 234 16.09 -1.22 -0.64
CA PRO A 234 15.09 -2.25 -0.91
C PRO A 234 14.00 -1.71 -1.83
N MET A 235 13.79 -2.37 -2.97
CA MET A 235 12.67 -2.11 -3.88
C MET A 235 11.74 -3.31 -3.91
N LEU A 236 10.58 -3.18 -3.27
CA LEU A 236 9.60 -4.25 -3.15
C LEU A 236 8.71 -4.31 -4.38
N VAL A 237 8.46 -5.52 -4.85
CA VAL A 237 7.59 -5.80 -5.99
C VAL A 237 6.53 -6.81 -5.56
N GLY A 238 5.28 -6.50 -5.90
CA GLY A 238 4.15 -7.37 -5.66
C GLY A 238 3.70 -7.37 -4.22
N GLY A 239 2.71 -8.21 -3.94
CA GLY A 239 1.91 -8.02 -2.75
C GLY A 239 0.67 -7.21 -3.05
N ASP A 240 -0.41 -7.48 -2.32
CA ASP A 240 -1.40 -6.43 -2.07
C ASP A 240 -0.77 -5.26 -1.27
N THR A 241 -1.48 -4.15 -1.15
CA THR A 241 -0.94 -2.91 -0.55
C THR A 241 -0.60 -3.04 0.94
N SER A 242 -0.96 -4.15 1.59
CA SER A 242 -0.49 -4.43 2.95
C SER A 242 1.03 -4.50 3.05
N VAL A 243 1.74 -4.83 1.95
CA VAL A 243 3.21 -4.88 1.86
C VAL A 243 3.87 -3.51 2.02
N LEU A 244 3.13 -2.41 1.80
CA LEU A 244 3.63 -1.06 2.06
C LEU A 244 4.06 -0.89 3.53
N TYR A 245 3.25 -1.38 4.46
CA TYR A 245 3.50 -1.26 5.89
C TYR A 245 4.83 -1.92 6.33
N PRO A 246 5.10 -3.23 6.09
CA PRO A 246 6.37 -3.83 6.45
C PRO A 246 7.55 -3.28 5.64
N GLY A 247 7.35 -2.81 4.41
CA GLY A 247 8.39 -2.14 3.62
C GLY A 247 8.88 -0.85 4.26
N VAL A 248 7.96 0.05 4.62
CA VAL A 248 8.30 1.31 5.28
C VAL A 248 8.81 1.07 6.69
N LYS A 249 8.17 0.18 7.46
CA LYS A 249 8.58 -0.17 8.83
C LYS A 249 9.98 -0.78 8.87
N GLY A 250 10.32 -1.67 7.95
CA GLY A 250 11.66 -2.28 7.88
C GLY A 250 12.76 -1.25 7.62
N VAL A 251 12.53 -0.31 6.69
CA VAL A 251 13.47 0.80 6.46
C VAL A 251 13.59 1.68 7.71
N ALA A 252 12.49 1.96 8.39
CA ALA A 252 12.48 2.74 9.63
C ALA A 252 13.20 2.05 10.80
N GLN A 253 13.15 0.71 10.91
CA GLN A 253 13.92 -0.01 11.94
C GLN A 253 15.43 0.24 11.82
N GLN A 254 15.94 0.38 10.58
CA GLN A 254 17.35 0.65 10.34
C GLN A 254 17.69 2.15 10.43
N ARG A 255 16.82 3.03 9.94
CA ARG A 255 17.11 4.47 9.81
C ARG A 255 16.60 5.32 10.99
N GLY A 256 15.68 4.78 11.78
CA GLY A 256 14.90 5.50 12.77
C GLY A 256 13.55 5.98 12.21
N ASN A 257 12.53 5.96 13.07
CA ASN A 257 11.20 6.47 12.75
C ASN A 257 11.23 7.96 12.39
N SER A 258 10.37 8.37 11.45
CA SER A 258 10.19 9.78 11.07
C SER A 258 11.48 10.49 10.62
N THR A 259 12.41 9.74 10.01
CA THR A 259 13.67 10.26 9.45
C THR A 259 13.63 10.46 7.93
N PHE A 260 12.54 10.03 7.29
CA PHE A 260 12.27 10.15 5.86
C PHE A 260 10.77 10.34 5.63
N GLY A 261 10.41 10.93 4.49
CA GLY A 261 9.02 11.14 4.10
C GLY A 261 8.47 9.98 3.31
N LEU A 262 7.14 9.93 3.15
CA LEU A 262 6.46 8.94 2.33
C LEU A 262 5.75 9.64 1.17
N LEU A 263 6.04 9.22 -0.05
CA LEU A 263 5.24 9.55 -1.22
C LEU A 263 4.49 8.30 -1.67
N HIS A 264 3.17 8.33 -1.60
CA HIS A 264 2.33 7.21 -1.97
C HIS A 264 1.36 7.61 -3.09
N PHE A 265 1.49 6.97 -4.24
CA PHE A 265 0.50 7.03 -5.31
C PHE A 265 -0.48 5.87 -5.12
N SER A 266 -1.76 6.18 -4.90
CA SER A 266 -2.81 5.19 -4.70
C SER A 266 -4.16 5.75 -5.09
N ALA A 267 -5.09 4.89 -5.52
CA ALA A 267 -6.49 5.26 -5.60
C ALA A 267 -7.12 5.37 -4.21
N HIS A 268 -6.61 4.62 -3.24
CA HIS A 268 -7.20 4.46 -1.92
C HIS A 268 -6.37 5.17 -0.85
N PRO A 269 -7.00 5.65 0.23
CA PRO A 269 -6.30 6.32 1.33
C PRO A 269 -5.57 5.34 2.26
N ASP A 270 -5.90 4.04 2.16
CA ASP A 270 -5.38 2.94 2.99
C ASP A 270 -5.31 3.27 4.49
N ALA A 271 -6.37 3.97 4.93
CA ALA A 271 -6.55 4.55 6.25
C ALA A 271 -7.81 4.02 6.96
N ASP A 272 -8.24 2.80 6.63
CA ASP A 272 -9.36 2.14 7.30
C ASP A 272 -9.05 1.92 8.79
N ARG A 273 -10.05 2.14 9.63
CA ARG A 273 -9.98 2.18 11.10
C ARG A 273 -11.01 1.28 11.76
N SER A 274 -11.99 0.79 11.01
CA SER A 274 -13.14 0.03 11.54
C SER A 274 -13.17 -1.42 11.08
N GLY A 275 -12.18 -1.86 10.30
CA GLY A 275 -12.03 -3.26 9.90
C GLY A 275 -11.93 -4.23 11.08
N ASP A 276 -12.49 -5.43 10.89
CA ASP A 276 -12.41 -6.57 11.80
C ASP A 276 -11.01 -7.21 11.84
N HIS A 277 -10.25 -7.05 10.75
CA HIS A 277 -8.83 -7.33 10.69
C HIS A 277 -8.01 -6.08 11.02
N THR A 278 -6.92 -6.26 11.76
CA THR A 278 -6.04 -5.15 12.18
C THR A 278 -4.84 -4.93 11.25
N ILE A 279 -4.68 -5.79 10.24
CA ILE A 279 -3.67 -5.67 9.20
C ILE A 279 -4.30 -6.08 7.87
N SER A 280 -4.32 -5.16 6.91
CA SER A 280 -4.83 -5.38 5.56
C SER A 280 -4.28 -4.35 4.58
N ASP A 281 -4.61 -4.52 3.30
CA ASP A 281 -4.34 -3.60 2.20
C ASP A 281 -5.06 -2.26 2.36
N THR A 282 -6.15 -2.20 3.15
CA THR A 282 -6.88 -0.95 3.42
C THR A 282 -6.35 -0.16 4.61
N GLN A 283 -5.30 -0.63 5.30
CA GLN A 283 -4.87 -0.08 6.61
C GLN A 283 -3.41 0.37 6.66
N ALA A 284 -2.63 0.22 5.59
CA ALA A 284 -1.18 0.46 5.62
C ALA A 284 -0.82 1.87 6.10
N ILE A 285 -1.47 2.92 5.57
CA ILE A 285 -1.23 4.31 5.94
C ILE A 285 -1.71 4.57 7.38
N PHE A 286 -2.87 4.02 7.77
CA PHE A 286 -3.34 4.11 9.14
C PHE A 286 -2.29 3.60 10.14
N ARG A 287 -1.75 2.39 9.94
CA ARG A 287 -0.78 1.80 10.86
C ARG A 287 0.54 2.56 10.88
N LEU A 288 1.04 3.02 9.72
CA LEU A 288 2.28 3.80 9.65
C LEU A 288 2.19 5.12 10.43
N LEU A 289 1.04 5.78 10.40
CA LEU A 289 0.80 7.05 11.10
C LEU A 289 0.51 6.83 12.60
N GLU A 290 -0.29 5.84 12.97
CA GLU A 290 -0.59 5.55 14.38
C GLU A 290 0.64 5.08 15.15
N GLU A 291 1.50 4.26 14.53
CA GLU A 291 2.75 3.80 15.16
C GLU A 291 3.87 4.85 15.10
N GLY A 292 3.63 6.02 14.50
CA GLY A 292 4.62 7.09 14.39
C GLY A 292 5.84 6.72 13.56
N ILE A 293 5.70 5.74 12.65
CA ILE A 293 6.78 5.28 11.76
C ILE A 293 7.10 6.39 10.75
N VAL A 294 6.08 7.07 10.25
CA VAL A 294 6.17 8.26 9.41
C VAL A 294 5.37 9.41 10.02
N LYS A 295 5.77 10.66 9.75
CA LYS A 295 4.98 11.84 10.09
C LYS A 295 3.98 12.13 8.99
N GLY A 296 2.73 12.43 9.34
CA GLY A 296 1.73 12.80 8.35
C GLY A 296 2.09 14.08 7.59
N SER A 297 2.70 15.08 8.25
CA SER A 297 3.20 16.29 7.59
C SER A 297 4.33 16.06 6.57
N GLU A 298 4.93 14.86 6.57
CA GLU A 298 5.95 14.38 5.63
C GLU A 298 5.42 13.23 4.74
N THR A 299 4.12 12.93 4.82
CA THR A 299 3.41 11.93 4.01
C THR A 299 2.56 12.62 2.96
N VAL A 300 2.74 12.22 1.71
CA VAL A 300 2.03 12.76 0.55
C VAL A 300 1.29 11.63 -0.17
N GLU A 301 -0.01 11.78 -0.30
CA GLU A 301 -0.88 10.85 -1.04
C GLU A 301 -1.38 11.47 -2.33
N VAL A 302 -1.34 10.73 -3.44
CA VAL A 302 -1.69 11.26 -4.76
C VAL A 302 -2.56 10.27 -5.53
N GLY A 303 -3.72 10.74 -6.01
CA GLY A 303 -4.64 9.97 -6.87
C GLY A 303 -5.89 9.42 -6.16
N LEU A 304 -6.11 9.84 -4.90
CA LEU A 304 -7.21 9.36 -4.06
C LEU A 304 -8.58 9.55 -4.74
N ARG A 305 -9.36 8.47 -4.83
CA ARG A 305 -10.74 8.42 -5.38
C ARG A 305 -11.49 7.18 -4.88
N GLY A 306 -12.73 7.02 -5.33
CA GLY A 306 -13.53 5.85 -5.01
C GLY A 306 -14.23 5.93 -3.65
N PRO A 307 -14.93 4.86 -3.24
CA PRO A 307 -15.84 4.87 -2.10
C PRO A 307 -15.13 5.05 -0.75
N ALA A 308 -13.87 4.63 -0.64
CA ALA A 308 -13.07 4.77 0.59
C ALA A 308 -12.65 6.23 0.87
N VAL A 309 -12.81 7.14 -0.09
CA VAL A 309 -12.46 8.57 0.07
C VAL A 309 -13.69 9.35 0.50
N ASP A 310 -14.07 9.17 1.77
CA ASP A 310 -15.21 9.82 2.38
C ASP A 310 -14.82 11.03 3.27
N VAL A 311 -15.84 11.70 3.82
CA VAL A 311 -15.66 12.89 4.66
C VAL A 311 -14.87 12.59 5.92
N GLU A 312 -15.11 11.44 6.55
CA GLU A 312 -14.47 11.08 7.81
C GLU A 312 -12.99 10.79 7.59
N THR A 313 -12.67 10.00 6.57
CA THR A 313 -11.32 9.65 6.16
C THR A 313 -10.51 10.89 5.77
N LEU A 314 -11.09 11.79 4.97
CA LEU A 314 -10.41 13.05 4.63
C LEU A 314 -10.20 13.96 5.85
N ARG A 315 -11.14 13.99 6.80
CA ARG A 315 -10.96 14.74 8.07
C ARG A 315 -9.86 14.12 8.91
N TRP A 316 -9.81 12.80 9.01
CA TRP A 316 -8.77 12.09 9.74
C TRP A 316 -7.38 12.34 9.14
N LEU A 317 -7.23 12.20 7.82
CA LEU A 317 -5.98 12.52 7.11
C LEU A 317 -5.52 13.96 7.36
N ARG A 318 -6.44 14.94 7.34
CA ARG A 318 -6.13 16.33 7.71
C ARG A 318 -5.70 16.47 9.17
N GLY A 319 -6.38 15.77 10.08
CA GLY A 319 -6.06 15.75 11.51
C GLY A 319 -4.67 15.17 11.78
N LYS A 320 -4.20 14.26 10.93
CA LYS A 320 -2.84 13.70 10.93
C LYS A 320 -1.84 14.55 10.12
N GLU A 321 -2.26 15.67 9.54
CA GLU A 321 -1.45 16.56 8.69
C GLU A 321 -0.98 15.93 7.36
N VAL A 322 -1.61 14.83 6.91
CA VAL A 322 -1.31 14.19 5.63
C VAL A 322 -1.66 15.12 4.47
N ARG A 323 -0.72 15.24 3.52
CA ARG A 323 -0.91 16.03 2.30
C ARG A 323 -1.49 15.13 1.22
N TYR A 324 -2.80 15.18 1.02
CA TYR A 324 -3.46 14.35 0.01
C TYR A 324 -3.92 15.16 -1.21
N HIS A 325 -3.89 14.50 -2.36
CA HIS A 325 -4.34 15.03 -3.65
C HIS A 325 -5.31 14.06 -4.29
N THR A 326 -6.60 14.37 -4.19
CA THR A 326 -7.66 13.54 -4.77
C THR A 326 -7.76 13.74 -6.28
N MET A 327 -8.39 12.80 -6.98
CA MET A 327 -8.72 12.99 -8.39
C MET A 327 -9.65 14.20 -8.62
N ALA A 328 -10.48 14.59 -7.65
CA ALA A 328 -11.28 15.81 -7.77
C ALA A 328 -10.42 17.09 -7.84
N GLU A 329 -9.28 17.15 -7.15
CA GLU A 329 -8.33 18.26 -7.31
C GLU A 329 -7.66 18.20 -8.70
N ILE A 330 -7.24 17.01 -9.10
CA ILE A 330 -6.47 16.76 -10.33
C ILE A 330 -7.32 17.06 -11.56
N GLU A 331 -8.58 16.61 -11.60
CA GLU A 331 -9.52 16.89 -12.68
C GLU A 331 -9.82 18.39 -12.80
N ARG A 332 -9.94 19.09 -11.66
CA ARG A 332 -10.24 20.53 -11.66
C ARG A 332 -9.04 21.40 -12.05
N ARG A 333 -7.82 21.03 -11.62
CA ARG A 333 -6.62 21.86 -11.76
C ARG A 333 -5.67 21.39 -12.86
N GLY A 334 -5.83 20.17 -13.34
CA GLY A 334 -4.91 19.45 -14.21
C GLY A 334 -3.73 18.85 -13.43
N PHE A 335 -3.33 17.63 -13.80
CA PHE A 335 -2.24 16.90 -13.14
C PHE A 335 -0.95 17.71 -13.09
N GLY A 336 -0.53 18.35 -14.18
CA GLY A 336 0.71 19.14 -14.20
C GLY A 336 0.78 20.26 -13.16
N ARG A 337 -0.35 20.88 -12.77
CA ARG A 337 -0.39 21.89 -11.69
C ARG A 337 -0.31 21.24 -10.31
N VAL A 338 -0.97 20.10 -10.13
CA VAL A 338 -0.96 19.33 -8.88
C VAL A 338 0.42 18.70 -8.66
N ALA A 339 1.05 18.12 -9.68
CA ALA A 339 2.41 17.59 -9.62
C ALA A 339 3.43 18.66 -9.19
N LYS A 340 3.36 19.88 -9.74
CA LYS A 340 4.20 21.00 -9.26
C LYS A 340 3.97 21.35 -7.78
N ARG A 341 2.76 21.16 -7.28
CA ARG A 341 2.45 21.35 -5.85
C ARG A 341 3.04 20.22 -5.01
N VAL A 342 2.84 18.96 -5.42
CA VAL A 342 3.46 17.77 -4.81
C VAL A 342 4.98 17.93 -4.72
N PHE A 343 5.64 18.38 -5.80
CA PHE A 343 7.09 18.59 -5.78
C PHE A 343 7.52 19.65 -4.78
N ARG A 344 6.81 20.78 -4.66
CA ARG A 344 7.12 21.79 -3.63
C ARG A 344 6.92 21.25 -2.21
N GLU A 345 5.94 20.37 -2.02
CA GLU A 345 5.67 19.74 -0.74
C GLU A 345 6.79 18.76 -0.38
N ILE A 346 7.27 17.97 -1.34
CA ILE A 346 8.42 17.07 -1.22
C ILE A 346 9.73 17.85 -1.01
N GLU A 347 9.94 18.94 -1.75
CA GLU A 347 11.10 19.81 -1.66
C GLU A 347 11.28 20.35 -0.23
N LYS A 348 10.20 20.86 0.36
CA LYS A 348 10.14 21.35 1.76
C LYS A 348 10.20 20.24 2.81
N GLY A 349 9.99 18.99 2.41
CA GLY A 349 10.06 17.83 3.28
C GLY A 349 11.50 17.37 3.53
N PRO A 350 11.68 16.18 4.13
CA PRO A 350 12.99 15.63 4.43
C PRO A 350 13.88 15.43 3.18
N GLY A 351 15.18 15.21 3.38
CA GLY A 351 16.13 14.94 2.29
C GLY A 351 16.00 13.54 1.67
N ALA A 352 15.18 12.68 2.29
CA ALA A 352 15.02 11.29 1.93
C ALA A 352 13.55 10.88 1.93
N PHE A 353 13.17 10.00 1.00
CA PHE A 353 11.79 9.53 0.83
C PHE A 353 11.72 8.03 0.56
N PHE A 354 10.71 7.38 1.12
CA PHE A 354 10.20 6.12 0.62
C PHE A 354 9.14 6.45 -0.44
N VAL A 355 9.23 5.84 -1.62
CA VAL A 355 8.29 6.10 -2.73
C VAL A 355 7.52 4.82 -3.03
N SER A 356 6.19 4.87 -2.94
CA SER A 356 5.32 3.73 -3.18
C SER A 356 4.31 4.05 -4.28
N VAL A 357 4.06 3.05 -5.13
CA VAL A 357 2.96 3.07 -6.09
C VAL A 357 2.09 1.83 -5.90
N ASP A 358 0.86 2.05 -5.46
CA ASP A 358 -0.24 1.12 -5.65
C ASP A 358 -0.76 1.32 -7.09
N VAL A 359 -0.72 0.26 -7.90
CA VAL A 359 -1.04 0.37 -9.32
C VAL A 359 -2.50 0.74 -9.58
N SER A 360 -3.39 0.62 -8.60
CA SER A 360 -4.78 1.10 -8.67
C SER A 360 -4.86 2.60 -8.95
N VAL A 361 -3.80 3.37 -8.67
CA VAL A 361 -3.75 4.81 -8.99
C VAL A 361 -3.89 5.07 -10.50
N ILE A 362 -3.43 4.12 -11.33
CA ILE A 362 -3.45 4.23 -12.78
C ILE A 362 -4.87 4.02 -13.30
N ASP A 363 -5.22 4.74 -14.36
CA ASP A 363 -6.50 4.55 -15.02
C ASP A 363 -6.63 3.13 -15.60
N PRO A 364 -7.79 2.45 -15.42
CA PRO A 364 -7.99 1.09 -15.92
C PRO A 364 -7.81 0.93 -17.44
N SER A 365 -7.91 2.01 -18.22
CA SER A 365 -7.63 1.97 -19.66
C SER A 365 -6.16 1.72 -20.00
N GLU A 366 -5.25 1.95 -19.05
CA GLU A 366 -3.81 1.70 -19.19
C GLU A 366 -3.32 0.57 -18.28
N LEU A 367 -3.98 0.31 -17.15
CA LEU A 367 -3.62 -0.76 -16.23
C LEU A 367 -4.88 -1.31 -15.55
N VAL A 368 -5.43 -2.40 -16.09
CA VAL A 368 -6.68 -3.02 -15.59
C VAL A 368 -6.42 -4.01 -14.45
N ALA A 369 -5.20 -4.53 -14.35
CA ALA A 369 -4.81 -5.56 -13.39
C ALA A 369 -4.42 -5.00 -12.01
N ALA A 370 -5.35 -4.29 -11.36
CA ALA A 370 -5.25 -3.92 -9.95
C ALA A 370 -6.13 -4.82 -9.06
N GLY A 371 -5.66 -5.13 -7.86
CA GLY A 371 -6.38 -5.88 -6.84
C GLY A 371 -7.67 -5.19 -6.41
N ARG A 372 -7.59 -3.87 -6.16
CA ARG A 372 -8.73 -2.96 -5.97
C ARG A 372 -8.76 -1.95 -7.12
N LEU A 373 -9.53 -2.26 -8.15
CA LEU A 373 -9.63 -1.40 -9.34
C LEU A 373 -10.57 -0.21 -9.09
N GLU A 374 -10.11 1.01 -9.41
CA GLU A 374 -10.95 2.21 -9.40
C GLU A 374 -10.93 2.90 -10.78
N PRO A 375 -12.06 3.35 -11.33
CA PRO A 375 -12.09 4.08 -12.61
C PRO A 375 -11.59 5.53 -12.48
N ARG A 376 -11.26 6.18 -13.61
CA ARG A 376 -10.85 7.60 -13.68
C ARG A 376 -9.56 7.90 -12.92
N GLY A 377 -8.51 7.14 -13.23
CA GLY A 377 -7.19 7.26 -12.61
C GLY A 377 -6.24 8.19 -13.35
N LEU A 378 -4.98 8.16 -12.95
CA LEU A 378 -3.88 8.88 -13.60
C LEU A 378 -3.34 8.10 -14.80
N ARG A 379 -2.70 8.81 -15.74
CA ARG A 379 -1.96 8.16 -16.84
C ARG A 379 -0.65 7.56 -16.30
N VAL A 380 -0.20 6.45 -16.86
CA VAL A 380 1.11 5.85 -16.56
C VAL A 380 2.25 6.84 -16.77
N ALA A 381 2.21 7.60 -17.86
CA ALA A 381 3.24 8.59 -18.18
C ALA A 381 3.33 9.71 -17.12
N GLU A 382 2.19 10.12 -16.56
CA GLU A 382 2.10 11.14 -15.53
C GLU A 382 2.74 10.68 -14.22
N VAL A 383 2.38 9.48 -13.76
CA VAL A 383 2.91 8.90 -12.52
C VAL A 383 4.39 8.54 -12.68
N ALA A 384 4.79 7.91 -13.79
CA ALA A 384 6.17 7.58 -14.08
C ALA A 384 7.05 8.84 -14.12
N GLN A 385 6.59 9.92 -14.76
CA GLN A 385 7.33 11.18 -14.77
C GLN A 385 7.50 11.76 -13.35
N ALA A 386 6.46 11.71 -12.52
CA ALA A 386 6.53 12.21 -11.16
C ALA A 386 7.49 11.38 -10.29
N ILE A 387 7.42 10.05 -10.37
CA ILE A 387 8.34 9.12 -9.69
C ILE A 387 9.79 9.41 -10.12
N ARG A 388 10.05 9.49 -11.42
CA ARG A 388 11.41 9.74 -11.95
C ARG A 388 11.98 11.05 -11.41
N GLN A 389 11.17 12.12 -11.40
CA GLN A 389 11.60 13.43 -10.92
C GLN A 389 11.92 13.40 -9.42
N VAL A 390 11.07 12.78 -8.60
CA VAL A 390 11.30 12.65 -7.15
C VAL A 390 12.53 11.81 -6.85
N CYS A 391 12.69 10.66 -7.53
CA CYS A 391 13.84 9.78 -7.34
C CYS A 391 15.16 10.41 -7.85
N ALA A 392 15.12 11.44 -8.70
CA ALA A 392 16.28 12.24 -9.09
C ALA A 392 16.61 13.35 -8.08
N GLU A 393 15.57 14.03 -7.56
CA GLU A 393 15.68 15.15 -6.62
C GLU A 393 16.08 14.72 -5.21
N LYS A 394 15.48 13.64 -4.70
CA LYS A 394 15.60 13.21 -3.29
C LYS A 394 16.33 11.88 -3.17
N THR A 395 16.86 11.63 -1.98
CA THR A 395 17.46 10.32 -1.67
C THR A 395 16.34 9.30 -1.47
N VAL A 396 16.30 8.25 -2.30
CA VAL A 396 15.34 7.15 -2.14
C VAL A 396 15.87 6.20 -1.06
N VAL A 397 15.05 5.88 -0.06
CA VAL A 397 15.42 4.93 1.02
C VAL A 397 14.71 3.58 0.90
N GLY A 398 13.69 3.52 0.05
CA GLY A 398 12.97 2.32 -0.31
C GLY A 398 11.94 2.64 -1.40
N PHE A 399 11.52 1.61 -2.11
CA PHE A 399 10.49 1.72 -3.14
C PHE A 399 9.52 0.54 -3.04
N ALA A 400 8.26 0.72 -3.45
CA ALA A 400 7.32 -0.38 -3.58
C ALA A 400 6.41 -0.23 -4.80
N VAL A 401 6.19 -1.33 -5.54
CA VAL A 401 5.06 -1.50 -6.47
C VAL A 401 4.13 -2.55 -5.88
N THR A 402 2.88 -2.16 -5.63
CA THR A 402 1.89 -3.00 -4.94
C THR A 402 0.59 -3.11 -5.74
N ASP A 403 -0.24 -4.08 -5.37
CA ASP A 403 -1.59 -4.34 -5.86
C ASP A 403 -1.73 -4.75 -7.34
N LEU A 404 -0.62 -5.01 -8.03
CA LEU A 404 -0.66 -5.59 -9.37
C LEU A 404 -1.17 -7.02 -9.27
N ALA A 405 -2.30 -7.32 -9.91
CA ALA A 405 -2.92 -8.63 -9.99
C ALA A 405 -2.92 -9.12 -11.46
N PRO A 406 -1.77 -9.65 -11.95
CA PRO A 406 -1.53 -9.89 -13.37
C PRO A 406 -2.57 -10.73 -14.11
N MET A 407 -3.23 -11.69 -13.45
CA MET A 407 -4.20 -12.60 -14.07
C MET A 407 -5.48 -11.88 -14.54
N LEU A 408 -5.69 -10.63 -14.14
CA LEU A 408 -6.78 -9.79 -14.62
C LEU A 408 -6.49 -9.16 -15.98
N ASP A 409 -5.25 -9.27 -16.47
CA ASP A 409 -4.83 -8.71 -17.74
C ASP A 409 -4.09 -9.75 -18.60
N LEU A 410 -4.81 -10.33 -19.55
CA LEU A 410 -4.26 -11.30 -20.49
C LEU A 410 -3.35 -10.68 -21.57
N SER A 411 -3.31 -9.35 -21.69
CA SER A 411 -2.53 -8.64 -22.71
C SER A 411 -1.08 -8.35 -22.31
N ARG A 412 -0.75 -8.50 -21.03
CA ARG A 412 0.52 -8.09 -20.39
C ARG A 412 0.76 -6.58 -20.33
N LEU A 413 -0.18 -5.75 -20.77
CA LEU A 413 -0.08 -4.29 -20.73
C LEU A 413 0.17 -3.78 -19.31
N SER A 414 -0.56 -4.30 -18.34
CA SER A 414 -0.51 -3.89 -16.94
C SER A 414 0.83 -4.25 -16.30
N VAL A 415 1.38 -5.43 -16.62
CA VAL A 415 2.73 -5.84 -16.18
C VAL A 415 3.80 -4.93 -16.82
N ALA A 416 3.66 -4.60 -18.11
CA ALA A 416 4.57 -3.69 -18.79
C ALA A 416 4.57 -2.30 -18.15
N ASN A 417 3.39 -1.80 -17.80
CA ASN A 417 3.20 -0.49 -17.19
C ASN A 417 3.66 -0.47 -15.72
N ALA A 418 3.45 -1.53 -14.95
CA ALA A 418 4.03 -1.68 -13.61
C ALA A 418 5.57 -1.68 -13.67
N ASN A 419 6.15 -2.37 -14.65
CA ASN A 419 7.59 -2.31 -14.89
C ASN A 419 8.06 -0.89 -15.26
N ALA A 420 7.31 -0.15 -16.08
CA ALA A 420 7.64 1.23 -16.42
C ALA A 420 7.68 2.15 -15.18
N LEU A 421 6.78 1.96 -14.22
CA LEU A 421 6.75 2.73 -12.96
C LEU A 421 7.98 2.46 -12.08
N LEU A 422 8.37 1.19 -11.93
CA LEU A 422 9.59 0.83 -11.22
C LEU A 422 10.84 1.37 -11.93
N ASN A 423 10.88 1.22 -13.27
CA ASN A 423 11.98 1.72 -14.08
C ASN A 423 12.14 3.24 -13.98
N ALA A 424 11.03 3.98 -13.84
CA ALA A 424 11.07 5.42 -13.65
C ALA A 424 11.85 5.82 -12.39
N CYS A 425 11.70 5.09 -11.28
CA CYS A 425 12.49 5.39 -10.09
C CYS A 425 13.97 5.04 -10.28
N LEU A 426 14.28 3.88 -10.90
CA LEU A 426 15.66 3.51 -11.23
C LEU A 426 16.34 4.55 -12.12
N ALA A 427 15.63 5.06 -13.13
CA ALA A 427 16.11 6.13 -14.00
C ALA A 427 16.36 7.43 -13.20
N GLY A 428 15.45 7.83 -12.32
CA GLY A 428 15.64 8.98 -11.44
C GLY A 428 16.87 8.84 -10.54
N MET A 429 17.05 7.67 -9.92
CA MET A 429 18.22 7.38 -9.10
C MET A 429 19.53 7.41 -9.91
N ALA A 430 19.51 6.91 -11.14
CA ALA A 430 20.66 6.95 -12.04
C ALA A 430 21.03 8.40 -12.42
N VAL A 431 20.04 9.25 -12.73
CA VAL A 431 20.22 10.69 -12.98
C VAL A 431 20.88 11.37 -11.79
N ARG A 432 20.37 11.11 -10.58
CA ARG A 432 20.94 11.63 -9.33
C ARG A 432 22.39 11.19 -9.14
N LYS A 433 22.67 9.90 -9.33
CA LYS A 433 24.02 9.32 -9.14
C LYS A 433 25.02 9.83 -10.18
N ALA A 434 24.55 10.11 -11.40
CA ALA A 434 25.35 10.74 -12.45
C ALA A 434 25.61 12.24 -12.21
N GLY A 435 24.94 12.86 -11.23
CA GLY A 435 25.12 14.28 -10.90
C GLY A 435 24.43 15.22 -11.88
N PHE A 436 23.42 14.76 -12.60
CA PHE A 436 22.60 15.59 -13.49
C PHE A 436 21.48 16.28 -12.72
N ASP A 437 21.00 17.41 -13.26
CA ASP A 437 19.81 18.08 -12.75
C ASP A 437 18.59 17.12 -12.79
N PRO A 438 17.68 17.17 -11.80
CA PRO A 438 16.55 16.24 -11.73
C PRO A 438 15.61 16.25 -12.95
N ASP A 439 15.48 17.41 -13.60
CA ASP A 439 14.73 17.62 -14.83
C ASP A 439 15.59 17.57 -16.10
N TYR A 440 16.84 17.12 -16.00
CA TYR A 440 17.77 17.03 -17.13
C TYR A 440 17.19 16.22 -18.28
N VAL A 441 17.25 16.83 -19.47
CA VAL A 441 16.98 16.20 -20.76
C VAL A 441 18.22 16.37 -21.62
N ASN A 442 18.73 15.26 -22.14
CA ASN A 442 19.84 15.25 -23.06
C ASN A 442 19.45 16.01 -24.35
N PRO A 443 20.29 16.93 -24.86
CA PRO A 443 19.99 17.66 -26.10
C PRO A 443 19.63 16.75 -27.29
N LEU A 444 20.26 15.58 -27.40
CA LEU A 444 19.98 14.61 -28.46
C LEU A 444 18.58 13.98 -28.37
N ALA A 445 17.95 14.04 -27.19
CA ALA A 445 16.58 13.56 -26.99
C ALA A 445 15.53 14.63 -27.34
N LEU A 446 15.93 15.89 -27.50
CA LEU A 446 15.04 17.01 -27.81
C LEU A 446 14.98 17.31 -29.31
N ASP A 447 16.12 17.22 -29.99
CA ASP A 447 16.26 17.70 -31.36
C ASP A 447 17.23 16.80 -32.14
N HIS A 448 16.87 16.45 -33.37
CA HIS A 448 17.71 15.63 -34.25
C HIS A 448 18.78 16.46 -35.01
N GLY A 449 18.80 17.77 -34.82
CA GLY A 449 19.78 18.70 -35.36
C GLY A 449 19.66 18.95 -36.87
N GLN A 450 18.46 18.78 -37.47
CA GLN A 450 18.22 19.00 -38.91
C GLN A 450 17.14 20.04 -39.16
#